data_AF-A0A6N3FQH6-F1
#
_entry.id   AF-A0A6N3FQH6-F1
#
_cell.length_a   1.000
_cell.length_b   1.000
_cell.length_c   1.000
_cell.angle_alpha   90.00
_cell.angle_beta   90.00
_cell.angle_gamma   90.00
#
_symmetry.space_group_name_H-M   'P 1'
#
loop_
_entity.id
_entity.type
_entity.pdbx_description
1 polymer ?
#
loop_
_entity_poly.entity_id
_entity_poly.type
_entity_poly.pdbx_seq_one_letter_code
_entity_poly.pdbx_strand_id
1 'polypeptide(L)'
;MLNGKWGTGKTSYLNLIQESVNKNNKKERDFIWLDFWDESNSDDFYKYIYLKLMPKRYRLYSLMPFIIIIIIGLIQTLTMYLKATTLIQNIWVFVSVGFYLVLTGLFTYWKDKLSMTQMLRQRICKYLAKNNNVIFIIDDFDRIDEGQRNELYSKLSTINSFENSLIIVVGDYSKIADEQNIFIQKILNEITSIPYETNPNFIWEVLESRLNNIIRQDNIKQRDTLLINDVKDKFIEDQRTYREAKQLFNIFKHEYVEKRNCRVNVGEMIYLCYIYIFYNK
;
A
#
# COMPACT_ATOMS: atom_id res chain seq x y z
N MET A 1 9.54 -4.79 12.17
CA MET A 1 8.49 -5.58 11.50
C MET A 1 7.26 -5.65 12.38
N LEU A 2 6.08 -5.41 11.81
CA LEU A 2 4.80 -5.64 12.45
C LEU A 2 4.38 -7.10 12.19
N ASN A 3 4.57 -7.95 13.20
CA ASN A 3 4.35 -9.39 13.09
C ASN A 3 2.91 -9.78 13.46
N GLY A 4 2.33 -10.71 12.71
CA GLY A 4 1.12 -11.43 13.10
C GLY A 4 0.62 -12.34 11.98
N LYS A 5 -0.26 -13.29 12.33
CA LYS A 5 -0.89 -14.20 11.36
C LYS A 5 -1.78 -13.44 10.36
N TRP A 6 -2.21 -14.13 9.30
CA TRP A 6 -3.23 -13.60 8.39
C TRP A 6 -4.54 -13.32 9.16
N GLY A 7 -5.20 -12.20 8.89
CA GLY A 7 -6.48 -11.85 9.52
C GLY A 7 -6.41 -11.13 10.87
N THR A 8 -5.22 -10.93 11.45
CA THR A 8 -5.02 -10.27 12.75
C THR A 8 -5.27 -8.75 12.76
N GLY A 9 -5.51 -8.13 11.59
CA GLY A 9 -5.81 -6.70 11.51
C GLY A 9 -4.59 -5.77 11.41
N LYS A 10 -3.40 -6.29 11.05
CA LYS A 10 -2.15 -5.51 10.93
C LYS A 10 -2.28 -4.20 10.13
N THR A 11 -2.81 -4.30 8.92
CA THR A 11 -3.05 -3.16 8.03
C THR A 11 -4.04 -2.16 8.66
N SER A 12 -5.10 -2.66 9.31
CA SER A 12 -6.08 -1.82 10.00
C SER A 12 -5.47 -1.06 11.18
N TYR A 13 -4.59 -1.70 11.94
CA TYR A 13 -3.88 -1.09 13.05
C TYR A 13 -2.96 0.04 12.58
N LEU A 14 -2.23 -0.17 11.47
CA LEU A 14 -1.40 0.88 10.88
C LEU A 14 -2.22 2.05 10.33
N ASN A 15 -3.39 1.78 9.75
CA ASN A 15 -4.31 2.84 9.33
C ASN A 15 -4.79 3.69 10.53
N LEU A 16 -5.11 3.06 11.67
CA LEU A 16 -5.48 3.79 12.89
C LEU A 16 -4.31 4.65 13.42
N ILE A 17 -3.09 4.12 13.38
CA ILE A 17 -1.89 4.89 13.74
C ILE A 17 -1.77 6.10 12.81
N GLN A 18 -1.86 5.89 11.49
CA GLN A 18 -1.79 6.97 10.50
C GLN A 18 -2.84 8.06 10.77
N GLU A 19 -4.10 7.68 11.01
CA GLU A 19 -5.18 8.62 11.34
C GLU A 19 -4.90 9.41 12.62
N SER A 20 -4.45 8.72 13.69
CA SER A 20 -4.14 9.36 14.97
C SER A 20 -2.95 10.32 14.89
N VAL A 21 -1.91 9.95 14.13
CA VAL A 21 -0.71 10.78 13.90
C VAL A 21 -1.08 12.03 13.11
N ASN A 22 -1.92 11.89 12.08
CA ASN A 22 -2.36 13.01 11.24
C ASN A 22 -3.29 13.97 11.99
N LYS A 23 -4.10 13.46 12.92
CA LYS A 23 -4.99 14.29 13.74
C LYS A 23 -4.24 15.11 14.80
N ASN A 24 -3.15 14.57 15.35
CA ASN A 24 -2.46 15.14 16.51
C ASN A 24 -1.21 15.98 16.17
N ASN A 25 -0.60 15.82 14.99
CA ASN A 25 0.63 16.55 14.63
C ASN A 25 0.41 17.73 13.67
N LYS A 26 1.03 18.88 13.98
CA LYS A 26 1.12 20.04 13.05
C LYS A 26 2.05 19.79 11.85
N LYS A 27 2.93 18.79 11.93
CA LYS A 27 3.75 18.31 10.80
C LYS A 27 3.21 16.96 10.36
N GLU A 28 2.62 16.93 9.19
CA GLU A 28 2.14 15.70 8.55
C GLU A 28 3.33 14.73 8.36
N ARG A 29 3.15 13.48 8.77
CA ARG A 29 4.07 12.41 8.40
C ARG A 29 3.53 11.75 7.15
N ASP A 30 4.38 11.58 6.15
CA ASP A 30 3.99 10.99 4.88
C ASP A 30 4.04 9.47 5.01
N PHE A 31 2.87 8.85 5.14
CA PHE A 31 2.74 7.39 5.10
C PHE A 31 2.64 6.93 3.66
N ILE A 32 3.61 6.10 3.23
CA ILE A 32 3.73 5.64 1.86
C ILE A 32 3.62 4.12 1.82
N TRP A 33 2.48 3.65 1.33
CA TRP A 33 2.17 2.25 1.14
C TRP A 33 2.80 1.73 -0.16
N LEU A 34 3.61 0.68 -0.03
CA LEU A 34 4.39 0.05 -1.09
C LEU A 34 4.03 -1.43 -1.23
N ASP A 35 3.34 -1.73 -2.32
CA ASP A 35 2.90 -3.07 -2.69
C ASP A 35 3.95 -3.79 -3.54
N PHE A 36 4.98 -4.34 -2.89
CA PHE A 36 6.08 -5.07 -3.57
C PHE A 36 5.79 -6.55 -3.82
N TRP A 37 4.65 -7.06 -3.37
CA TRP A 37 4.18 -8.40 -3.76
C TRP A 37 3.77 -8.48 -5.23
N ASP A 38 3.60 -7.34 -5.91
CA ASP A 38 3.42 -7.24 -7.36
C ASP A 38 4.79 -7.12 -8.04
N GLU A 39 5.17 -8.14 -8.81
CA GLU A 39 6.47 -8.27 -9.48
C GLU A 39 6.82 -7.07 -10.38
N SER A 40 5.81 -6.44 -10.98
CA SER A 40 6.02 -5.27 -11.84
C SER A 40 6.59 -4.07 -11.06
N ASN A 41 6.27 -3.98 -9.77
CA ASN A 41 6.74 -2.92 -8.89
C ASN A 41 8.15 -3.20 -8.34
N SER A 42 8.55 -4.47 -8.20
CA SER A 42 9.90 -4.86 -7.76
C SER A 42 10.94 -4.66 -8.85
N ASP A 43 10.59 -4.95 -10.11
CA ASP A 43 11.47 -4.77 -11.27
C ASP A 43 11.84 -3.29 -11.44
N ASP A 44 10.83 -2.42 -11.40
CA ASP A 44 10.95 -0.97 -11.57
C ASP A 44 11.05 -0.20 -10.22
N PHE A 45 11.71 -0.78 -9.21
CA PHE A 45 11.75 -0.29 -7.81
C PHE A 45 11.88 1.24 -7.63
N TYR A 46 12.90 1.87 -8.22
CA TYR A 46 13.13 3.32 -8.03
C TYR A 46 12.06 4.16 -8.71
N LYS A 47 11.51 3.70 -9.83
CA LYS A 47 10.40 4.37 -10.51
C LYS A 47 9.13 4.25 -9.70
N TYR A 48 8.85 3.06 -9.15
CA TYR A 48 7.70 2.83 -8.28
C TYR A 48 7.73 3.69 -7.01
N ILE A 49 8.87 3.70 -6.30
CA ILE A 49 9.05 4.55 -5.12
C ILE A 49 8.91 6.04 -5.47
N TYR A 50 9.50 6.49 -6.57
CA TYR A 50 9.41 7.88 -6.98
C TYR A 50 7.97 8.29 -7.36
N LEU A 51 7.23 7.40 -8.00
CA LEU A 51 5.81 7.55 -8.33
C LEU A 51 4.96 7.78 -7.07
N LYS A 52 5.19 6.97 -6.03
CA LYS A 52 4.48 7.06 -4.75
C LYS A 52 4.89 8.28 -3.93
N LEU A 53 6.18 8.63 -3.90
CA LEU A 53 6.71 9.81 -3.18
C LEU A 53 6.31 11.14 -3.83
N MET A 54 6.36 11.23 -5.16
CA MET A 54 6.26 12.49 -5.89
C MET A 54 5.35 12.41 -7.13
N PRO A 55 4.06 12.06 -6.98
CA PRO A 55 3.18 11.77 -8.12
C PRO A 55 3.06 12.95 -9.09
N LYS A 56 2.94 14.18 -8.56
CA LYS A 56 2.83 15.40 -9.38
C LYS A 56 4.11 15.68 -10.19
N ARG A 57 5.28 15.50 -9.58
CA ARG A 57 6.56 15.74 -10.27
C ARG A 57 6.86 14.66 -11.29
N TYR A 58 6.50 13.41 -11.01
CA TYR A 58 6.60 12.33 -11.98
C TYR A 58 5.70 12.58 -13.19
N ARG A 59 4.44 12.99 -12.98
CA ARG A 59 3.53 13.33 -14.09
C ARG A 59 4.09 14.47 -14.94
N LEU A 60 4.66 15.51 -14.32
CA LEU A 60 5.32 16.59 -15.06
C LEU A 60 6.50 16.08 -15.89
N TYR A 61 7.35 15.24 -15.29
CA TYR A 61 8.50 14.64 -15.97
C TYR A 61 8.06 13.77 -17.16
N SER A 62 7.02 12.95 -16.99
CA SER A 62 6.45 12.12 -18.05
C SER A 62 5.85 12.95 -19.20
N LEU A 63 5.47 14.20 -18.95
CA LEU A 63 4.94 15.12 -19.98
C LEU A 63 6.03 15.94 -20.68
N MET A 64 7.24 16.02 -20.12
CA MET A 64 8.33 16.81 -20.71
C MET A 64 8.64 16.47 -22.18
N PRO A 65 8.65 15.21 -22.63
CA PRO A 65 8.90 14.89 -24.04
C PRO A 65 7.90 15.56 -24.99
N PHE A 66 6.61 15.59 -24.63
CA PHE A 66 5.57 16.24 -25.44
C PHE A 66 5.75 17.76 -25.49
N ILE A 67 6.10 18.37 -24.35
CA ILE A 67 6.37 19.81 -24.28
C ILE A 67 7.54 20.18 -25.18
N ILE A 68 8.61 19.37 -25.18
CA ILE A 68 9.78 19.59 -26.04
C ILE A 68 9.39 19.51 -27.52
N ILE A 69 8.58 18.52 -27.92
CA ILE A 69 8.09 18.39 -29.31
C ILE A 69 7.28 19.62 -29.73
N ILE A 70 6.39 20.12 -28.86
CA ILE A 70 5.59 21.33 -29.13
C ILE A 70 6.51 22.56 -29.30
N ILE A 71 7.51 22.72 -28.43
CA ILE A 71 8.48 23.83 -28.52
C ILE A 71 9.25 23.77 -29.85
N ILE A 72 9.70 22.59 -30.25
CA ILE A 72 10.40 22.39 -31.54
C ILE A 72 9.47 22.77 -32.71
N GLY A 73 8.21 22.33 -32.68
CA GLY A 73 7.22 22.68 -33.70
C GLY A 73 6.94 24.19 -33.79
N LEU A 74 6.88 24.88 -32.64
CA LEU A 74 6.73 26.35 -32.58
C LEU A 74 7.95 27.09 -33.15
N ILE A 75 9.16 26.61 -32.85
CA ILE A 75 10.39 27.17 -33.41
C ILE A 75 10.41 26.97 -34.94
N GLN A 76 10.04 25.78 -35.41
CA GLN A 76 10.00 25.49 -36.85
C GLN A 76 8.99 26.38 -37.59
N THR A 77 7.77 26.52 -37.06
CA THR A 77 6.74 27.39 -37.66
C THR A 77 7.17 28.86 -37.67
N LEU A 78 7.78 29.36 -36.59
CA LEU A 78 8.32 30.72 -36.54
C LEU A 78 9.43 30.95 -37.58
N THR A 79 10.35 29.98 -37.73
CA THR A 79 11.44 30.08 -38.74
C THR A 79 10.94 29.99 -40.18
N MET A 80 9.80 29.35 -40.43
CA MET A 80 9.13 29.35 -41.74
C MET A 80 8.48 30.71 -42.04
N TYR A 81 7.81 31.30 -41.06
CA TYR A 81 7.16 32.61 -41.20
C TYR A 81 8.16 33.76 -41.47
N LEU A 82 9.35 33.70 -40.87
CA LEU A 82 10.38 34.75 -41.01
C LEU A 82 11.17 34.69 -42.33
N LYS A 83 10.95 33.70 -43.20
CA LYS A 83 11.72 33.55 -44.45
C LYS A 83 10.91 33.96 -45.67
N ALA A 84 11.33 35.06 -46.29
CA ALA A 84 10.70 35.66 -47.47
C ALA A 84 11.29 35.21 -48.83
N THR A 85 12.17 34.21 -48.92
CA THR A 85 12.78 33.81 -50.22
C THR A 85 12.94 32.30 -50.42
N THR A 86 12.70 31.86 -51.67
CA THR A 86 12.56 30.46 -52.10
C THR A 86 13.87 29.66 -52.09
N LEU A 87 15.03 30.30 -52.28
CA LEU A 87 16.34 29.63 -52.28
C LEU A 87 16.84 29.26 -50.87
N ILE A 88 16.41 29.99 -49.84
CA ILE A 88 16.77 29.73 -48.45
C ILE A 88 15.95 28.53 -47.91
N GLN A 89 14.80 28.20 -48.49
CA GLN A 89 13.94 27.11 -47.99
C GLN A 89 14.60 25.73 -48.06
N ASN A 90 15.24 25.36 -49.17
CA ASN A 90 15.77 24.00 -49.34
C ASN A 90 16.93 23.69 -48.40
N ILE A 91 17.88 24.62 -48.22
CA ILE A 91 19.01 24.44 -47.30
C ILE A 91 18.53 24.29 -45.85
N TRP A 92 17.50 25.05 -45.46
CA TRP A 92 16.97 25.00 -44.11
C TRP A 92 16.15 23.74 -43.83
N VAL A 93 15.48 23.16 -44.82
CA VAL A 93 14.83 21.84 -44.67
C VAL A 93 15.88 20.78 -44.35
N PHE A 94 16.99 20.71 -45.09
CA PHE A 94 18.07 19.76 -44.81
C PHE A 94 18.72 19.98 -43.44
N VAL A 95 18.99 21.23 -43.05
CA VAL A 95 19.52 21.56 -41.72
C VAL A 95 18.54 21.15 -40.62
N SER A 96 17.23 21.37 -40.82
CA SER A 96 16.20 21.00 -39.83
C SER A 96 16.05 19.48 -39.66
N VAL A 97 16.12 18.71 -40.76
CA VAL A 97 16.09 17.24 -40.72
C VAL A 97 17.36 16.69 -40.06
N GLY A 98 18.53 17.24 -40.40
CA GLY A 98 19.80 16.88 -39.76
C GLY A 98 19.79 17.18 -38.25
N PHE A 99 19.28 18.35 -37.87
CA PHE A 99 19.13 18.72 -36.46
C PHE A 99 18.15 17.79 -35.72
N TYR A 100 17.02 17.44 -36.34
CA TYR A 100 16.06 16.50 -35.76
C TYR A 100 16.67 15.11 -35.55
N LEU A 101 17.39 14.57 -36.54
CA LEU A 101 18.09 13.29 -36.42
C LEU A 101 19.13 13.32 -35.29
N VAL A 102 19.93 14.38 -35.19
CA VAL A 102 20.88 14.56 -34.09
C VAL A 102 20.17 14.66 -32.74
N LEU A 103 19.05 15.38 -32.65
CA LEU A 103 18.26 15.49 -31.42
C LEU A 103 17.66 14.16 -30.99
N THR A 104 17.10 13.40 -31.93
CA THR A 104 16.55 12.07 -31.64
C THR A 104 17.64 11.09 -31.22
N GLY A 105 18.82 11.15 -31.85
CA GLY A 105 20.00 10.36 -31.47
C GLY A 105 20.55 10.74 -30.10
N LEU A 106 20.58 12.03 -29.77
CA LEU A 106 20.95 12.51 -28.43
C LEU A 106 19.91 12.11 -27.38
N PHE A 107 18.62 12.11 -27.73
CA PHE A 107 17.54 11.70 -26.84
C PHE A 107 17.56 10.19 -26.57
N THR A 108 17.75 9.34 -27.59
CA THR A 108 17.92 7.89 -27.40
C THR A 108 19.20 7.58 -26.63
N TYR A 109 20.31 8.26 -26.95
CA TYR A 109 21.55 8.14 -26.20
C TYR A 109 21.42 8.57 -24.73
N TRP A 110 20.72 9.67 -24.45
CA TRP A 110 20.41 10.08 -23.08
C TRP A 110 19.54 9.04 -22.38
N LYS A 111 18.51 8.53 -23.05
CA LYS A 111 17.62 7.50 -22.51
C LYS A 111 18.38 6.21 -22.16
N ASP A 112 19.37 5.83 -22.97
CA ASP A 112 20.11 4.58 -22.80
C ASP A 112 21.32 4.72 -21.86
N LYS A 113 22.03 5.86 -21.87
CA LYS A 113 23.28 6.04 -21.12
C LYS A 113 23.10 6.68 -19.75
N LEU A 114 22.12 7.56 -19.58
CA LEU A 114 21.68 8.00 -18.25
C LEU A 114 20.64 6.99 -17.79
N SER A 115 21.10 5.96 -17.06
CA SER A 115 20.15 5.00 -16.49
C SER A 115 19.11 5.79 -15.68
N MET A 116 17.88 5.79 -16.19
CA MET A 116 16.74 6.47 -15.55
C MET A 116 16.66 6.11 -14.07
N THR A 117 17.02 4.87 -13.76
CA THR A 117 17.24 4.30 -12.43
C THR A 117 18.16 5.12 -11.54
N GLN A 118 19.37 5.49 -12.00
CA GLN A 118 20.31 6.29 -11.20
C GLN A 118 19.80 7.71 -10.95
N MET A 119 19.18 8.35 -11.96
CA MET A 119 18.58 9.67 -11.78
C MET A 119 17.45 9.65 -10.75
N LEU A 120 16.54 8.68 -10.87
CA LEU A 120 15.41 8.50 -9.95
C LEU A 120 15.92 8.23 -8.53
N ARG A 121 16.91 7.33 -8.38
CA ARG A 121 17.60 7.09 -7.12
C ARG A 121 18.12 8.37 -6.49
N GLN A 122 18.92 9.16 -7.21
CA GLN A 122 19.47 10.42 -6.67
C GLN A 122 18.39 11.41 -6.24
N ARG A 123 17.26 11.48 -6.98
CA ARG A 123 16.14 12.36 -6.63
C ARG A 123 15.40 11.87 -5.38
N ILE A 124 15.19 10.57 -5.23
CA ILE A 124 14.63 9.97 -4.02
C ILE A 124 15.53 10.28 -2.83
N CYS A 125 16.84 10.03 -2.95
CA CYS A 125 17.82 10.31 -1.90
C CYS A 125 17.79 11.78 -1.47
N LYS A 126 17.81 12.72 -2.42
CA LYS A 126 17.73 14.16 -2.12
C LYS A 126 16.42 14.56 -1.44
N TYR A 127 15.32 13.90 -1.78
CA TYR A 127 14.03 14.16 -1.12
C TYR A 127 14.03 13.69 0.32
N LEU A 128 14.43 12.44 0.55
CA LEU A 128 14.47 11.83 1.88
C LEU A 128 15.47 12.54 2.80
N ALA A 129 16.59 13.01 2.27
CA ALA A 129 17.54 13.82 3.02
C ALA A 129 16.98 15.18 3.48
N LYS A 130 15.99 15.72 2.75
CA LYS A 130 15.34 17.00 3.07
C LYS A 130 14.09 16.83 3.93
N ASN A 131 13.39 15.71 3.78
CA ASN A 131 12.09 15.44 4.39
C ASN A 131 12.19 14.29 5.39
N ASN A 132 12.26 14.64 6.68
CA ASN A 132 12.56 13.69 7.76
C ASN A 132 11.32 12.98 8.34
N ASN A 133 10.19 13.00 7.62
CA ASN A 133 8.89 12.58 8.15
C ASN A 133 8.24 11.47 7.31
N VAL A 134 9.02 10.79 6.47
CA VAL A 134 8.50 9.75 5.58
C VAL A 134 8.53 8.39 6.28
N ILE A 135 7.38 7.70 6.28
CA ILE A 135 7.23 6.35 6.79
C ILE A 135 6.83 5.45 5.61
N PHE A 136 7.71 4.52 5.25
CA PHE A 136 7.41 3.50 4.24
C PHE A 136 6.74 2.31 4.90
N ILE A 137 5.59 1.89 4.37
CA ILE A 137 4.90 0.67 4.80
C ILE A 137 4.96 -0.34 3.65
N ILE A 138 5.54 -1.50 3.90
CA ILE A 138 5.58 -2.62 2.96
C ILE A 138 4.63 -3.68 3.50
N ASP A 139 3.48 -3.85 2.86
CA ASP A 139 2.47 -4.83 3.27
C ASP A 139 2.73 -6.19 2.62
N ASP A 140 2.17 -7.25 3.23
CA ASP A 140 2.18 -8.62 2.71
C ASP A 140 3.58 -9.15 2.36
N PHE A 141 4.57 -8.75 3.16
CA PHE A 141 5.96 -9.06 2.92
C PHE A 141 6.29 -10.55 2.97
N ASP A 142 5.53 -11.33 3.77
CA ASP A 142 5.64 -12.81 3.83
C ASP A 142 5.14 -13.54 2.57
N ARG A 143 4.61 -12.80 1.59
CA ARG A 143 4.15 -13.37 0.31
C ARG A 143 5.15 -13.22 -0.83
N ILE A 144 6.20 -12.43 -0.63
CA ILE A 144 7.22 -12.18 -1.64
C ILE A 144 8.15 -13.39 -1.68
N ASP A 145 8.43 -13.91 -2.88
CA ASP A 145 9.39 -14.99 -3.08
C ASP A 145 10.77 -14.63 -2.51
N GLU A 146 11.51 -15.62 -2.01
CA GLU A 146 12.82 -15.41 -1.36
C GLU A 146 13.80 -14.64 -2.25
N GLY A 147 13.88 -14.96 -3.55
CA GLY A 147 14.78 -14.29 -4.49
C GLY A 147 14.45 -12.82 -4.68
N GLN A 148 13.18 -12.51 -4.90
CA GLN A 148 12.68 -11.13 -5.04
C GLN A 148 12.83 -10.35 -3.74
N ARG A 149 12.59 -11.01 -2.60
CA ARG A 149 12.75 -10.44 -1.27
C ARG A 149 14.19 -10.00 -1.01
N ASN A 150 15.16 -10.84 -1.38
CA ASN A 150 16.59 -10.55 -1.31
C ASN A 150 16.99 -9.33 -2.16
N GLU A 151 16.46 -9.23 -3.38
CA GLU A 151 16.70 -8.08 -4.24
C GLU A 151 16.07 -6.79 -3.67
N LEU A 152 14.82 -6.89 -3.23
CA LEU A 152 14.08 -5.79 -2.60
C LEU A 152 14.84 -5.24 -1.40
N TYR A 153 15.40 -6.11 -0.55
CA TYR A 153 16.23 -5.70 0.58
C TYR A 153 17.50 -4.95 0.17
N SER A 154 18.24 -5.43 -0.84
CA SER A 154 19.43 -4.74 -1.34
C SER A 154 19.09 -3.31 -1.80
N LYS A 155 17.97 -3.19 -2.51
CA LYS A 155 17.43 -1.89 -2.95
C LYS A 155 16.94 -1.02 -1.78
N LEU A 156 16.27 -1.60 -0.79
CA LEU A 156 15.78 -0.88 0.41
C LEU A 156 16.92 -0.41 1.30
N SER A 157 17.96 -1.22 1.55
CA SER A 157 19.13 -0.82 2.37
C SER A 157 19.87 0.37 1.75
N THR A 158 19.92 0.44 0.43
CA THR A 158 20.45 1.58 -0.33
C THR A 158 19.65 2.87 -0.08
N ILE A 159 18.35 2.77 0.18
CA ILE A 159 17.48 3.90 0.55
C ILE A 159 17.50 4.13 2.08
N ASN A 160 17.59 3.08 2.88
CA ASN A 160 17.57 3.15 4.34
C ASN A 160 18.88 3.73 4.92
N SER A 161 19.92 3.87 4.11
CA SER A 161 21.15 4.58 4.48
C SER A 161 20.92 6.07 4.81
N PHE A 162 19.70 6.60 4.61
CA PHE A 162 19.30 7.93 5.09
C PHE A 162 18.61 7.77 6.45
N GLU A 163 19.28 8.20 7.51
CA GLU A 163 18.91 8.05 8.93
C GLU A 163 17.51 8.57 9.33
N ASN A 164 16.79 9.26 8.42
CA ASN A 164 15.59 10.01 8.73
C ASN A 164 14.27 9.41 8.19
N SER A 165 14.29 8.21 7.59
CA SER A 165 13.07 7.51 7.14
C SER A 165 12.83 6.24 7.94
N LEU A 166 11.59 6.01 8.36
CA LEU A 166 11.19 4.77 9.03
C LEU A 166 10.62 3.79 8.00
N ILE A 167 11.08 2.54 8.00
CA ILE A 167 10.53 1.46 7.18
C ILE A 167 9.82 0.47 8.09
N ILE A 168 8.51 0.30 7.89
CA ILE A 168 7.68 -0.69 8.57
C ILE A 168 7.34 -1.80 7.58
N VAL A 169 7.88 -2.98 7.83
CA VAL A 169 7.53 -4.20 7.12
C VAL A 169 6.42 -4.91 7.86
N VAL A 170 5.36 -5.32 7.16
CA VAL A 170 4.20 -6.02 7.71
C VAL A 170 4.16 -7.42 7.14
N GLY A 171 4.01 -8.42 8.01
CA GLY A 171 3.93 -9.81 7.55
C GLY A 171 3.86 -10.80 8.70
N ASP A 172 3.91 -12.08 8.36
CA ASP A 172 4.03 -13.18 9.32
C ASP A 172 5.49 -13.62 9.44
N TYR A 173 6.12 -13.29 10.57
CA TYR A 173 7.52 -13.62 10.80
C TYR A 173 7.76 -15.13 10.80
N SER A 174 6.79 -15.94 11.23
CA SER A 174 6.96 -17.40 11.30
C SER A 174 7.19 -18.04 9.93
N LYS A 175 6.65 -17.44 8.86
CA LYS A 175 6.84 -17.91 7.48
C LYS A 175 8.18 -17.51 6.87
N ILE A 176 8.88 -16.57 7.52
CA ILE A 176 10.12 -15.97 7.03
C ILE A 176 11.30 -16.37 7.96
N ALA A 177 11.01 -16.87 9.17
CA ALA A 177 12.00 -17.17 10.21
C ALA A 177 12.86 -18.40 9.94
N ASP A 178 12.33 -19.38 9.19
CA ASP A 178 13.05 -20.62 8.86
C ASP A 178 14.11 -20.41 7.77
N GLU A 179 14.00 -19.32 7.00
CA GLU A 179 15.05 -18.86 6.11
C GLU A 179 16.19 -18.35 6.99
N GLN A 180 17.30 -19.10 7.11
CA GLN A 180 18.53 -18.75 7.86
C GLN A 180 19.26 -17.52 7.30
N ASN A 181 18.52 -16.52 6.85
CA ASN A 181 19.03 -15.37 6.18
C ASN A 181 19.53 -14.39 7.24
N ILE A 182 20.84 -14.46 7.53
CA ILE A 182 21.61 -13.47 8.32
C ILE A 182 21.26 -12.03 7.90
N PHE A 183 20.77 -11.87 6.67
CA PHE A 183 20.30 -10.63 6.08
C PHE A 183 18.97 -10.10 6.65
N ILE A 184 17.98 -10.96 6.97
CA ILE A 184 16.71 -10.58 7.61
C ILE A 184 16.97 -9.99 9.00
N GLN A 185 17.89 -10.62 9.74
CA GLN A 185 18.29 -10.18 11.08
C GLN A 185 19.02 -8.84 11.08
N LYS A 186 19.71 -8.46 9.98
CA LYS A 186 20.43 -7.18 9.87
C LYS A 186 19.52 -5.97 9.61
N ILE A 187 18.32 -6.18 9.09
CA ILE A 187 17.39 -5.11 8.70
C ILE A 187 16.23 -4.99 9.70
N LEU A 188 15.81 -6.11 10.30
CA LEU A 188 14.81 -6.11 11.35
C LEU A 188 15.44 -5.70 12.68
N ASN A 189 15.68 -4.39 12.83
CA ASN A 189 16.17 -3.81 14.08
C ASN A 189 15.21 -4.10 15.24
N GLU A 190 13.91 -4.14 14.95
CA GLU A 190 12.86 -4.39 15.93
C GLU A 190 11.74 -5.23 15.33
N ILE A 191 11.33 -6.28 16.05
CA ILE A 191 10.15 -7.08 15.72
C ILE A 191 9.12 -6.81 16.80
N THR A 192 8.02 -6.16 16.41
CA THR A 192 6.91 -5.87 17.31
C THR A 192 5.74 -6.73 16.87
N SER A 193 5.31 -7.65 17.72
CA SER A 193 4.00 -8.28 17.55
C SER A 193 2.93 -7.25 17.86
N ILE A 194 1.80 -7.31 17.16
CA ILE A 194 0.64 -6.50 17.53
C ILE A 194 0.27 -6.86 18.99
N PRO A 195 0.18 -5.87 19.89
CA PRO A 195 -0.12 -6.12 21.29
C PRO A 195 -1.52 -6.72 21.41
N TYR A 196 -1.64 -7.91 22.01
CA TYR A 196 -2.80 -8.55 22.66
C TYR A 196 -4.20 -8.58 21.98
N GLU A 197 -4.48 -7.80 20.94
CA GLU A 197 -5.76 -7.69 20.24
C GLU A 197 -6.04 -8.87 19.28
N THR A 198 -5.12 -9.83 19.22
CA THR A 198 -5.30 -11.07 18.45
C THR A 198 -5.87 -12.22 19.28
N ASN A 199 -6.04 -12.04 20.60
CA ASN A 199 -6.66 -13.07 21.43
C ASN A 199 -8.16 -13.17 21.05
N PRO A 200 -8.66 -14.36 20.67
CA PRO A 200 -10.07 -14.54 20.33
C PRO A 200 -11.05 -14.04 21.39
N ASN A 201 -10.68 -14.12 22.68
CA ASN A 201 -11.49 -13.58 23.77
C ASN A 201 -11.67 -12.06 23.65
N PHE A 202 -10.57 -11.34 23.44
CA PHE A 202 -10.60 -9.89 23.29
C PHE A 202 -11.31 -9.48 22.00
N ILE A 203 -11.08 -10.22 20.90
CA ILE A 203 -11.78 -9.99 19.63
C ILE A 203 -13.28 -10.16 19.82
N TRP A 204 -13.70 -11.18 20.57
CA TRP A 204 -15.09 -11.40 20.90
C TRP A 204 -15.66 -10.26 21.74
N GLU A 205 -14.97 -9.79 22.78
CA GLU A 205 -15.44 -8.66 23.59
C GLU A 205 -15.70 -7.41 22.74
N VAL A 206 -14.82 -7.11 21.79
CA VAL A 206 -14.99 -6.01 20.83
C VAL A 206 -16.20 -6.26 19.91
N LEU A 207 -16.36 -7.48 19.40
CA LEU A 207 -17.50 -7.87 18.58
C LEU A 207 -18.82 -7.76 19.35
N GLU A 208 -18.87 -8.29 20.56
CA GLU A 208 -20.02 -8.27 21.48
C GLU A 208 -20.46 -6.84 21.79
N SER A 209 -19.51 -5.95 22.10
CA SER A 209 -19.79 -4.52 22.27
C SER A 209 -20.45 -3.91 21.02
N ARG A 210 -19.96 -4.25 19.82
CA ARG A 210 -20.54 -3.77 18.56
C ARG A 210 -21.93 -4.35 18.27
N LEU A 211 -22.14 -5.62 18.57
CA LEU A 211 -23.44 -6.28 18.44
C LEU A 211 -24.47 -5.63 19.38
N ASN A 212 -24.10 -5.41 20.64
CA ASN A 212 -24.94 -4.77 21.64
C ASN A 212 -25.36 -3.34 21.28
N ASN A 213 -24.56 -2.63 20.48
CA ASN A 213 -24.93 -1.31 19.97
C ASN A 213 -26.02 -1.33 18.88
N ILE A 214 -26.22 -2.47 18.22
CA ILE A 214 -27.21 -2.63 17.13
C ILE A 214 -28.46 -3.37 17.63
N ILE A 215 -28.27 -4.34 18.52
CA ILE A 215 -29.36 -5.11 19.13
C ILE A 215 -30.10 -4.20 20.10
N ARG A 216 -31.43 -4.11 19.96
CA ARG A 216 -32.25 -3.43 20.96
C ARG A 216 -32.41 -4.32 22.20
N GLN A 217 -32.12 -3.80 23.38
CA GLN A 217 -32.06 -4.60 24.62
C GLN A 217 -33.40 -5.23 25.02
N ASP A 218 -34.52 -4.66 24.59
CA ASP A 218 -35.88 -5.20 24.75
C ASP A 218 -36.13 -6.51 24.00
N ASN A 219 -35.27 -6.89 23.05
CA ASN A 219 -35.38 -8.11 22.26
C ASN A 219 -34.54 -9.29 22.76
N ILE A 220 -33.73 -9.12 23.81
CA ILE A 220 -32.83 -10.17 24.30
C ILE A 220 -33.54 -11.04 25.34
N LYS A 221 -33.76 -12.31 25.02
CA LYS A 221 -34.27 -13.32 25.95
C LYS A 221 -33.13 -14.14 26.55
N GLN A 222 -33.38 -14.81 27.68
CA GLN A 222 -32.40 -15.68 28.34
C GLN A 222 -31.83 -16.77 27.43
N ARG A 223 -32.66 -17.32 26.51
CA ARG A 223 -32.23 -18.28 25.48
C ARG A 223 -31.22 -17.70 24.50
N ASP A 224 -31.29 -16.40 24.23
CA ASP A 224 -30.43 -15.71 23.27
C ASP A 224 -29.03 -15.57 23.87
N THR A 225 -28.96 -15.29 25.17
CA THR A 225 -27.70 -15.26 25.93
C THR A 225 -26.97 -16.61 25.88
N LEU A 226 -27.70 -17.72 25.99
CA LEU A 226 -27.11 -19.07 25.87
C LEU A 226 -26.52 -19.29 24.47
N LEU A 227 -27.29 -19.00 23.41
CA LEU A 227 -26.80 -19.16 22.03
C LEU A 227 -25.62 -18.24 21.71
N ILE A 228 -25.63 -17.01 22.20
CA ILE A 228 -24.51 -16.06 22.03
C ILE A 228 -23.25 -16.60 22.74
N ASN A 229 -23.40 -17.17 23.94
CA ASN A 229 -22.29 -17.80 24.65
C ASN A 229 -21.77 -19.05 23.93
N ASP A 230 -22.65 -19.89 23.37
CA ASP A 230 -22.22 -21.04 22.56
C ASP A 230 -21.41 -20.59 21.33
N VAL A 231 -21.85 -19.52 20.66
CA VAL A 231 -21.09 -18.92 19.54
C VAL A 231 -19.77 -18.35 20.03
N LYS A 232 -19.73 -17.69 21.19
CA LYS A 232 -18.50 -17.17 21.80
C LYS A 232 -17.49 -18.29 22.03
N ASP A 233 -17.92 -19.36 22.69
CA ASP A 233 -17.06 -20.48 23.04
C ASP A 233 -16.49 -21.12 21.77
N LYS A 234 -17.33 -21.32 20.73
CA LYS A 234 -16.87 -21.81 19.44
C LYS A 234 -15.94 -20.84 18.70
N PHE A 235 -16.22 -19.54 18.76
CA PHE A 235 -15.36 -18.51 18.18
C PHE A 235 -13.96 -18.54 18.80
N ILE A 236 -13.88 -18.74 20.12
CA ILE A 236 -12.62 -18.84 20.86
C ILE A 236 -11.89 -20.16 20.56
N GLU A 237 -12.61 -21.28 20.57
CA GLU A 237 -12.08 -22.62 20.26
C GLU A 237 -11.48 -22.66 18.85
N ASP A 238 -12.19 -22.09 17.87
CA ASP A 238 -11.77 -22.02 16.48
C ASP A 238 -10.64 -21.01 16.24
N GLN A 239 -10.20 -20.26 17.26
CA GLN A 239 -9.17 -19.23 17.17
C GLN A 239 -9.47 -18.17 16.10
N ARG A 240 -10.73 -17.72 16.03
CA ARG A 240 -11.20 -16.78 15.01
C ARG A 240 -10.49 -15.44 15.10
N THR A 241 -10.25 -14.87 13.93
CA THR A 241 -9.49 -13.64 13.73
C THR A 241 -10.38 -12.39 13.74
N TYR A 242 -9.77 -11.21 13.89
CA TYR A 242 -10.49 -9.93 13.81
C TYR A 242 -11.22 -9.75 12.47
N ARG A 243 -10.63 -10.22 11.37
CA ARG A 243 -11.26 -10.17 10.05
C ARG A 243 -12.54 -11.01 10.00
N GLU A 244 -12.49 -12.23 10.53
CA GLU A 244 -13.64 -13.12 10.61
C GLU A 244 -14.72 -12.54 11.52
N ALA A 245 -14.34 -11.94 12.66
CA ALA A 245 -15.28 -11.21 13.53
C ALA A 245 -15.96 -10.05 12.78
N LYS A 246 -15.21 -9.28 11.99
CA LYS A 246 -15.75 -8.20 11.17
C LYS A 246 -16.70 -8.72 10.09
N GLN A 247 -16.39 -9.84 9.47
CA GLN A 247 -17.26 -10.50 8.48
C GLN A 247 -18.57 -10.95 9.13
N LEU A 248 -18.48 -11.64 10.27
CA LEU A 248 -19.62 -12.05 11.08
C LEU A 248 -20.50 -10.86 11.46
N PHE A 249 -19.90 -9.79 11.98
CA PHE A 249 -20.60 -8.57 12.33
C PHE A 249 -21.34 -7.95 11.14
N ASN A 250 -20.69 -7.86 9.98
CA ASN A 250 -21.27 -7.21 8.80
C ASN A 250 -22.46 -8.00 8.25
N ILE A 251 -22.35 -9.33 8.19
CA ILE A 251 -23.43 -10.20 7.73
C ILE A 251 -24.58 -10.16 8.74
N PHE A 252 -24.28 -10.33 10.02
CA PHE A 252 -25.30 -10.20 11.08
C PHE A 252 -26.01 -8.85 11.01
N LYS A 253 -25.27 -7.75 10.89
CA LYS A 253 -25.84 -6.41 10.78
C LYS A 253 -26.78 -6.29 9.59
N HIS A 254 -26.37 -6.81 8.43
CA HIS A 254 -27.20 -6.80 7.23
C HIS A 254 -28.52 -7.55 7.46
N GLU A 255 -28.42 -8.83 7.84
CA GLU A 255 -29.57 -9.71 8.06
C GLU A 255 -30.49 -9.22 9.19
N TYR A 256 -29.91 -8.77 10.29
CA TYR A 256 -30.66 -8.28 11.44
C TYR A 256 -31.39 -6.97 11.12
N VAL A 257 -30.75 -6.01 10.45
CA VAL A 257 -31.41 -4.74 10.09
C VAL A 257 -32.58 -4.97 9.13
N GLU A 258 -32.45 -5.88 8.17
CA GLU A 258 -33.54 -6.24 7.26
C GLU A 258 -34.67 -6.99 7.96
N LYS A 259 -34.35 -7.89 8.88
CA LYS A 259 -35.33 -8.81 9.49
C LYS A 259 -35.79 -8.44 10.90
N ARG A 260 -35.31 -7.33 11.49
CA ARG A 260 -35.63 -6.92 12.88
C ARG A 260 -37.12 -6.73 13.18
N ASN A 261 -37.93 -6.46 12.15
CA ASN A 261 -39.39 -6.30 12.31
C ASN A 261 -40.14 -7.65 12.27
N CYS A 262 -39.48 -8.74 11.90
CA CYS A 262 -40.10 -10.05 11.65
C CYS A 262 -40.08 -11.00 12.85
N ARG A 263 -39.96 -10.49 14.09
CA ARG A 263 -39.84 -11.29 15.33
C ARG A 263 -38.69 -12.32 15.33
N VAL A 264 -37.60 -12.04 14.61
CA VAL A 264 -36.46 -12.94 14.57
C VAL A 264 -35.69 -12.89 15.89
N ASN A 265 -35.41 -14.06 16.43
CA ASN A 265 -34.62 -14.22 17.64
C ASN A 265 -33.15 -13.82 17.37
N VAL A 266 -32.58 -12.98 18.22
CA VAL A 266 -31.22 -12.44 18.06
C VAL A 266 -30.17 -13.54 18.17
N GLY A 267 -30.30 -14.42 19.16
CA GLY A 267 -29.39 -15.54 19.40
C GLY A 267 -29.40 -16.56 18.25
N GLU A 268 -30.59 -16.89 17.74
CA GLU A 268 -30.70 -17.78 16.57
C GLU A 268 -30.10 -17.14 15.32
N MET A 269 -30.31 -15.84 15.10
CA MET A 269 -29.75 -15.14 13.94
C MET A 269 -28.23 -15.13 13.96
N ILE A 270 -27.60 -14.79 15.10
CA ILE A 270 -26.14 -14.77 15.19
C ILE A 270 -25.55 -16.18 15.06
N TYR A 271 -26.22 -17.18 15.62
CA TYR A 271 -25.85 -18.58 15.49
C TYR A 271 -25.91 -19.04 14.02
N LEU A 272 -27.01 -18.72 13.31
CA LEU A 272 -27.15 -19.01 11.88
C LEU A 272 -26.09 -18.28 11.04
N CYS A 273 -25.81 -17.01 11.33
CA CYS A 273 -24.73 -16.28 10.66
C CYS A 273 -23.37 -16.95 10.88
N TYR A 274 -23.09 -17.40 12.11
CA TYR A 274 -21.86 -18.10 12.45
C TYR A 274 -21.70 -19.40 11.65
N ILE A 275 -22.74 -20.25 11.64
CA ILE A 275 -22.75 -21.49 10.84
C ILE A 275 -22.59 -21.18 9.36
N TYR A 276 -23.36 -20.23 8.84
CA TYR A 276 -23.34 -19.86 7.43
C TYR A 276 -21.95 -19.41 6.96
N ILE A 277 -21.22 -18.65 7.79
CA ILE A 277 -19.91 -18.13 7.40
C ILE A 277 -18.81 -19.18 7.55
N PHE A 278 -18.86 -20.00 8.60
CA PHE A 278 -17.70 -20.81 9.00
C PHE A 278 -17.87 -22.32 8.78
N TYR A 279 -19.09 -22.81 8.61
CA TYR A 279 -19.41 -24.24 8.50
C TYR A 279 -20.24 -24.61 7.28
N ASN A 280 -20.67 -23.64 6.48
CA ASN A 280 -21.30 -23.89 5.19
C ASN A 280 -20.19 -24.05 4.12
N LYS A 281 -19.70 -25.27 3.96
CA LYS A 281 -18.78 -25.67 2.87
C LYS A 281 -19.41 -26.78 2.04
#